data_AF-A0A6C0DCS1-F1
#
_entry.id   AF-A0A6C0DCS1-F1
#
_cell.length_a   1.000
_cell.length_b   1.000
_cell.length_c   1.000
_cell.angle_alpha   90.00
_cell.angle_beta   90.00
_cell.angle_gamma   90.00
#
_symmetry.space_group_name_H-M   'P 1'
#
loop_
_entity.id
_entity.type
_entity.pdbx_description
1 polymer ?
#
loop_
_entity_poly.entity_id
_entity_poly.type
_entity_poly.pdbx_seq_one_letter_code
_entity_poly.pdbx_strand_id
1 'polypeptide(L)'
;MKTLTPYFKATAVLVLVDMFWLSTAGIFGRAMMERIQGQPISFRYVSAIIVYLALAYLLLETTSYQQAFLRGLAVYGVYEFTNLAVFERYDWKFAIADTIWGGVLFVCARYLLKNVF
;
A
#
# COMPACT_ATOMS: atom_id res chain seq x y z
N MET A 1 -8.17 25.83 9.11
CA MET A 1 -8.45 24.44 8.69
C MET A 1 -7.40 24.05 7.66
N LYS A 2 -6.59 23.00 7.90
CA LYS A 2 -5.83 22.38 6.81
C LYS A 2 -6.85 21.96 5.74
N THR A 3 -6.73 22.46 4.51
CA THR A 3 -7.64 22.11 3.41
C THR A 3 -7.63 20.59 3.21
N LEU A 4 -8.78 19.96 2.91
CA LEU A 4 -8.88 18.52 2.63
C LEU A 4 -8.25 18.13 1.27
N THR A 5 -7.99 19.11 0.42
CA THR A 5 -7.48 18.94 -0.95
C THR A 5 -6.17 18.13 -1.06
N PRO A 6 -5.16 18.27 -0.17
CA PRO A 6 -3.95 17.45 -0.18
C PRO A 6 -4.23 15.96 0.00
N TYR A 7 -5.19 15.59 0.84
CA TYR A 7 -5.54 14.19 1.10
C TYR A 7 -6.10 13.51 -0.15
N PHE A 8 -7.05 14.15 -0.84
CA PHE A 8 -7.60 13.60 -2.09
C PHE A 8 -6.54 13.45 -3.18
N LYS A 9 -5.64 14.45 -3.33
CA LYS A 9 -4.51 14.36 -4.27
C LYS A 9 -3.57 13.21 -3.91
N ALA A 10 -3.23 13.06 -2.63
CA ALA A 10 -2.36 12.00 -2.16
C ALA A 10 -2.97 10.62 -2.38
N THR A 11 -4.25 10.43 -2.05
CA THR A 11 -5.00 9.19 -2.31
C THR A 11 -4.98 8.86 -3.81
N ALA A 12 -5.28 9.81 -4.68
CA ALA A 12 -5.27 9.58 -6.13
C ALA A 12 -3.89 9.18 -6.65
N VAL A 13 -2.83 9.88 -6.25
CA VAL A 13 -1.45 9.56 -6.66
C VAL A 13 -1.04 8.17 -6.14
N LEU A 14 -1.35 7.83 -4.90
CA LEU A 14 -1.05 6.52 -4.33
C LEU A 14 -1.72 5.41 -5.15
N VAL A 15 -3.02 5.51 -5.44
CA VAL A 15 -3.74 4.53 -6.27
C VAL A 15 -3.08 4.40 -7.64
N LEU A 16 -2.80 5.51 -8.33
CA LEU A 16 -2.23 5.49 -9.68
C LEU A 16 -0.85 4.84 -9.73
N VAL A 17 0.03 5.12 -8.76
CA VAL A 17 1.35 4.48 -8.69
C VAL A 17 1.20 3.00 -8.34
N ASP A 18 0.31 2.67 -7.39
CA ASP A 18 0.10 1.31 -6.90
C ASP A 18 -0.57 0.40 -7.94
N MET A 19 -1.31 0.96 -8.92
CA MET A 19 -1.84 0.21 -10.06
C MET A 19 -0.76 -0.57 -10.82
N PHE A 20 0.48 -0.08 -10.87
CA PHE A 20 1.59 -0.82 -11.47
C PHE A 20 1.85 -2.14 -10.74
N TRP A 21 1.89 -2.10 -9.41
CA TRP A 21 2.11 -3.29 -8.60
C TRP A 21 0.90 -4.23 -8.60
N LEU A 22 -0.31 -3.69 -8.47
CA LEU A 22 -1.55 -4.48 -8.52
C LEU A 22 -1.73 -5.21 -9.87
N SER A 23 -1.28 -4.61 -10.97
CA SER A 23 -1.32 -5.21 -12.31
C SER A 23 -0.17 -6.17 -12.60
N THR A 24 0.85 -6.24 -11.75
CA THR A 24 2.00 -7.14 -11.91
C THR A 24 2.07 -8.13 -10.75
N ALA A 25 2.80 -7.81 -9.68
CA ALA A 25 2.94 -8.65 -8.50
C ALA A 25 1.60 -8.97 -7.81
N GLY A 26 0.63 -8.06 -7.87
CA GLY A 26 -0.72 -8.26 -7.35
C GLY A 26 -1.50 -9.38 -8.04
N ILE A 27 -1.08 -9.86 -9.21
CA ILE A 27 -1.64 -11.08 -9.81
C ILE A 27 -1.28 -12.31 -8.95
N PHE A 28 -0.03 -12.40 -8.51
CA PHE A 28 0.43 -13.46 -7.61
C PHE A 28 -0.24 -13.36 -6.24
N GLY A 29 -0.34 -12.14 -5.69
CA GLY A 29 -1.06 -11.89 -4.44
C GLY A 29 -2.52 -12.34 -4.50
N ARG A 30 -3.24 -12.03 -5.60
CA ARG A 30 -4.61 -12.50 -5.81
C ARG A 30 -4.72 -14.02 -5.84
N ALA A 31 -3.90 -14.69 -6.65
CA ALA A 31 -3.91 -16.16 -6.72
C ALA A 31 -3.59 -16.81 -5.37
N MET A 32 -2.64 -16.23 -4.61
CA MET A 32 -2.31 -16.67 -3.26
C MET A 32 -3.51 -16.53 -2.31
N MET A 33 -4.19 -15.39 -2.31
CA MET A 33 -5.35 -15.14 -1.46
C MET A 33 -6.54 -16.04 -1.82
N GLU A 34 -6.81 -16.26 -3.11
CA GLU A 34 -7.86 -17.19 -3.56
C GLU A 34 -7.57 -18.63 -3.11
N ARG A 35 -6.31 -19.06 -3.17
CA ARG A 35 -5.88 -20.36 -2.65
C ARG A 35 -6.06 -20.48 -1.13
N ILE A 36 -5.80 -19.40 -0.38
CA ILE A 36 -5.97 -19.36 1.08
C ILE A 36 -7.46 -19.38 1.45
N GLN A 37 -8.28 -18.58 0.76
CA GLN A 37 -9.73 -18.49 1.01
C GLN A 37 -10.51 -19.70 0.48
N GLY A 38 -9.97 -20.42 -0.51
CA GLY A 38 -10.65 -21.51 -1.20
C GLY A 38 -11.79 -21.05 -2.11
N GLN A 39 -11.91 -19.75 -2.38
CA GLN A 39 -12.95 -19.12 -3.21
C GLN A 39 -12.40 -17.87 -3.91
N PRO A 40 -12.98 -17.46 -5.05
CA PRO A 40 -12.60 -16.23 -5.75
C PRO A 40 -12.72 -14.98 -4.85
N ILE A 41 -11.87 -13.98 -5.08
CA ILE A 41 -11.93 -12.73 -4.31
C ILE A 41 -13.19 -11.95 -4.66
N SER A 42 -13.97 -11.61 -3.63
CA SER A 42 -15.02 -10.60 -3.71
C SER A 42 -14.50 -9.26 -3.21
N PHE A 43 -14.30 -8.31 -4.12
CA PHE A 43 -13.71 -7.02 -3.78
C PHE A 43 -14.64 -6.15 -2.93
N ARG A 44 -14.17 -5.81 -1.72
CA ARG A 44 -14.87 -4.90 -0.79
C ARG A 44 -14.33 -3.47 -0.96
N TYR A 45 -14.90 -2.75 -1.92
CA TYR A 45 -14.41 -1.40 -2.31
C TYR A 45 -14.35 -0.39 -1.15
N VAL A 46 -15.31 -0.43 -0.22
CA VAL A 46 -15.30 0.47 0.96
C VAL A 46 -14.03 0.27 1.80
N SER A 47 -13.63 -0.99 2.03
CA SER A 47 -12.40 -1.31 2.77
C SER A 47 -11.16 -0.82 2.03
N ALA A 48 -11.12 -0.99 0.70
CA ALA A 48 -10.01 -0.49 -0.13
C ALA A 48 -9.89 1.03 -0.08
N ILE A 49 -11.01 1.76 -0.13
CA ILE A 49 -11.02 3.23 0.00
C ILE A 49 -10.42 3.65 1.35
N ILE A 50 -10.81 3.00 2.45
CA ILE A 50 -10.29 3.30 3.80
C ILE A 50 -8.77 3.08 3.85
N VAL A 51 -8.25 2.01 3.23
CA VAL A 51 -6.81 1.76 3.14
C VAL A 51 -6.10 2.94 2.49
N TYR A 52 -6.51 3.37 1.29
CA TYR A 52 -5.82 4.46 0.61
C TYR A 52 -5.97 5.83 1.29
N LEU A 53 -7.06 6.07 2.03
CA LEU A 53 -7.18 7.26 2.88
C LEU A 53 -6.19 7.22 4.05
N ALA A 54 -6.03 6.07 4.70
CA ALA A 54 -5.03 5.88 5.76
C ALA A 54 -3.59 6.02 5.23
N LEU A 55 -3.30 5.43 4.06
CA LEU A 55 -2.00 5.60 3.40
C LEU A 55 -1.72 7.06 3.04
N ALA A 56 -2.72 7.80 2.55
CA ALA A 56 -2.57 9.22 2.26
C ALA A 56 -2.26 10.06 3.50
N TYR A 57 -2.95 9.80 4.62
CA TYR A 57 -2.63 10.43 5.91
C TYR A 57 -1.18 10.15 6.33
N LEU A 58 -0.78 8.88 6.30
CA LEU A 58 0.56 8.47 6.65
C LEU A 58 1.61 9.08 5.73
N LEU A 59 1.37 9.16 4.43
CA LEU A 59 2.29 9.78 3.49
C LEU A 59 2.43 11.30 3.76
N LEU A 60 1.33 12.01 3.98
CA LEU A 60 1.32 13.47 4.17
C LEU A 60 2.00 13.93 5.47
N GLU A 61 2.02 13.08 6.49
CA GLU A 61 2.71 13.37 7.75
C GLU A 61 4.25 13.14 7.65
N THR A 62 4.80 12.95 6.44
CA THR A 62 6.24 12.72 6.25
C THR A 62 6.98 14.02 5.95
N THR A 63 8.21 14.16 6.45
CA THR A 63 9.05 15.37 6.27
C THR A 63 10.22 15.14 5.31
N SER A 64 10.56 13.90 5.00
CA SER A 64 11.67 13.55 4.10
C SER A 64 11.36 12.30 3.28
N TYR A 65 12.11 12.09 2.18
CA TYR A 65 12.01 10.87 1.38
C TYR A 65 12.37 9.62 2.17
N GLN A 66 13.38 9.72 3.05
CA GLN A 66 13.74 8.61 3.95
C GLN A 66 12.59 8.26 4.89
N GLN A 67 11.93 9.26 5.48
CA GLN A 67 10.78 9.01 6.35
C GLN A 67 9.60 8.43 5.58
N ALA A 68 9.37 8.87 4.34
CA ALA A 68 8.36 8.28 3.46
C ALA A 68 8.64 6.80 3.16
N PHE A 69 9.88 6.48 2.77
CA PHE A 69 10.30 5.10 2.54
C PHE A 69 10.07 4.22 3.78
N LEU A 70 10.59 4.64 4.92
CA LEU A 70 10.49 3.87 6.17
C LEU A 70 9.04 3.72 6.64
N ARG A 71 8.19 4.74 6.46
CA ARG A 71 6.78 4.69 6.84
C ARG A 71 5.98 3.76 5.92
N GLY A 72 6.22 3.80 4.61
CA GLY A 72 5.63 2.86 3.66
C GLY A 72 6.04 1.42 3.95
N LEU A 73 7.35 1.20 4.16
CA LEU A 73 7.92 -0.10 4.53
C LEU A 73 7.31 -0.64 5.83
N ALA A 74 7.15 0.21 6.86
CA ALA A 74 6.58 -0.20 8.13
C ALA A 74 5.11 -0.62 8.01
N VAL A 75 4.27 0.15 7.30
CA VAL A 75 2.83 -0.14 7.18
C VAL A 75 2.58 -1.41 6.39
N TYR A 76 3.26 -1.57 5.25
CA TYR A 76 3.14 -2.78 4.44
C TYR A 76 3.76 -3.96 5.18
N GLY A 77 4.90 -3.78 5.86
CA GLY A 77 5.49 -4.81 6.71
C GLY A 77 4.52 -5.28 7.80
N VAL A 78 3.87 -4.37 8.54
CA VAL A 78 2.87 -4.76 9.54
C VAL A 78 1.77 -5.62 8.92
N TYR A 79 1.24 -5.24 7.76
CA TYR A 79 0.20 -6.01 7.09
C TYR A 79 0.69 -7.40 6.63
N GLU A 80 1.80 -7.44 5.89
CA GLU A 80 2.34 -8.67 5.30
C GLU A 80 2.83 -9.66 6.35
N PHE A 81 3.53 -9.18 7.39
CA PHE A 81 4.02 -10.05 8.46
C PHE A 81 2.89 -10.47 9.42
N THR A 82 1.81 -9.69 9.54
CA THR A 82 0.58 -10.17 10.22
C THR A 82 -0.04 -11.32 9.44
N ASN A 83 -0.14 -11.20 8.11
CA ASN A 83 -0.66 -12.27 7.26
C ASN A 83 0.23 -13.52 7.31
N LEU A 84 1.55 -13.38 7.28
CA LEU A 84 2.48 -14.51 7.47
C LEU A 84 2.32 -15.19 8.82
N ALA A 85 2.02 -14.44 9.89
CA ALA A 85 1.81 -15.00 11.21
C ALA A 85 0.48 -15.78 11.32
N VAL A 86 -0.53 -15.41 10.53
CA VAL A 86 -1.88 -16.00 10.58
C VAL A 86 -2.08 -17.13 9.57
N PHE A 87 -1.53 -17.00 8.36
CA PHE A 87 -1.81 -17.90 7.24
C PHE A 87 -0.61 -18.79 6.92
N GLU A 88 -0.75 -20.09 7.17
CA GLU A 88 0.28 -21.11 6.88
C GLU A 88 0.70 -21.13 5.40
N ARG A 89 -0.22 -20.82 4.49
CA ARG A 89 0.00 -20.84 3.04
C ARG A 89 0.34 -19.46 2.45
N TYR A 90 0.74 -18.50 3.27
CA TYR A 90 1.20 -17.20 2.80
C TYR A 90 2.65 -17.29 2.30
N ASP A 91 2.92 -16.71 1.12
CA ASP A 91 4.25 -16.75 0.53
C ASP A 91 5.15 -15.65 1.12
N TRP A 92 6.25 -16.04 1.76
CA TRP A 92 7.16 -15.11 2.41
C TRP A 92 7.94 -14.23 1.41
N LYS A 93 8.13 -14.68 0.16
CA LYS A 93 8.82 -13.89 -0.86
C LYS A 93 7.91 -12.76 -1.33
N PHE A 94 6.62 -13.05 -1.50
CA PHE A 94 5.61 -12.03 -1.76
C PHE A 94 5.57 -11.01 -0.63
N ALA A 95 5.54 -11.45 0.63
CA ALA A 95 5.54 -10.57 1.80
C ALA A 95 6.71 -9.58 1.82
N ILE A 96 7.93 -10.07 1.56
CA ILE A 96 9.13 -9.21 1.49
C ILE A 96 9.02 -8.23 0.33
N ALA A 97 8.60 -8.71 -0.85
CA ALA A 97 8.51 -7.88 -2.04
C ALA A 97 7.45 -6.77 -1.90
N ASP A 98 6.29 -7.10 -1.33
CA ASP A 98 5.19 -6.16 -1.06
C ASP A 98 5.57 -5.14 0.04
N THR A 99 6.29 -5.59 1.06
CA THR A 99 6.88 -4.70 2.08
C THR A 99 7.83 -3.66 1.48
N ILE A 100 8.73 -4.10 0.60
CA ILE A 100 9.65 -3.20 -0.11
C ILE A 100 8.87 -2.26 -1.04
N TRP A 101 7.86 -2.78 -1.74
CA TRP A 101 6.99 -1.99 -2.60
C TRP A 101 6.29 -0.87 -1.82
N GLY A 102 5.80 -1.12 -0.60
CA GLY A 102 5.21 -0.08 0.25
C GLY A 102 6.14 1.12 0.47
N GLY A 103 7.44 0.87 0.68
CA GLY A 103 8.45 1.93 0.78
C GLY A 103 8.66 2.67 -0.54
N VAL A 104 8.78 1.94 -1.66
CA VAL A 104 8.92 2.51 -3.01
C VAL A 104 7.72 3.36 -3.38
N LEU A 105 6.50 2.86 -3.15
CA LEU A 105 5.23 3.54 -3.36
C LEU A 105 5.20 4.89 -2.66
N PHE A 106 5.58 4.93 -1.38
CA PHE A 106 5.59 6.18 -0.61
C PHE A 106 6.61 7.19 -1.14
N VAL A 107 7.81 6.74 -1.54
CA VAL A 107 8.82 7.64 -2.13
C VAL A 107 8.35 8.20 -3.47
N CYS A 108 7.84 7.34 -4.36
CA CYS A 108 7.31 7.74 -5.66
C CYS A 108 6.15 8.73 -5.50
N ALA A 109 5.20 8.42 -4.62
CA ALA A 109 4.06 9.30 -4.35
C ALA A 109 4.51 10.64 -3.77
N ARG A 110 5.46 10.67 -2.82
CA ARG A 110 6.03 11.91 -2.28
C ARG A 110 6.70 12.75 -3.37
N TYR A 111 7.47 12.11 -4.24
CA TYR A 111 8.15 12.80 -5.34
C TYR A 111 7.17 13.47 -6.30
N LEU A 112 6.11 12.75 -6.69
CA LEU A 112 5.05 13.29 -7.55
C LEU A 112 4.25 14.40 -6.87
N LEU A 113 4.17 14.39 -5.54
CA LEU A 113 3.47 15.38 -4.72
C LEU A 113 4.39 16.45 -4.13
N LYS A 114 5.61 16.64 -4.64
CA LYS A 114 6.59 17.60 -4.08
C LYS A 114 6.11 19.04 -3.92
N ASN A 115 5.04 19.44 -4.63
CA ASN A 115 4.43 20.77 -4.51
C ASN A 115 3.37 20.86 -3.39
N VAL A 116 3.06 19.74 -2.74
CA VAL A 116 2.08 19.61 -1.65
C VAL A 116 2.79 19.52 -0.30
N PHE A 117 4.02 18.99 -0.30
CA PHE A 117 4.93 18.90 0.85
C PHE A 117 5.76 20.16 1.01
#